data_AF-A0A953XSY7-F1
#
_entry.id   AF-A0A953XSY7-F1
#
_cell.length_a   1.000
_cell.length_b   1.000
_cell.length_c   1.000
_cell.angle_alpha   90.00
_cell.angle_beta   90.00
_cell.angle_gamma   90.00
#
_symmetry.space_group_name_H-M   'P 1'
#
loop_
_entity.id
_entity.type
_entity.pdbx_description
1 polymer ?
#
loop_
_entity_poly.entity_id
_entity_poly.type
_entity_poly.pdbx_seq_one_letter_code
_entity_poly.pdbx_strand_id
1 'polypeptide(L)'
;MNRGAPGQAGAAPAEKSESSGPDLSKLPKDEQGNPRDLTVPEAKQLKEGVIDCLRTIYDPEIPVNVYELGLIYNVSVGMKGEVHVKMTLTSPACPVAGTLPGEVEHKIKQLEHVTSAKVELVWSPQWTKDMMSEAAKLELNVF
;
A
#
# COMPACT_ATOMS: atom_id res chain seq x y z
N MET A 1 19.83 3.58 49.51
CA MET A 1 18.44 3.92 49.19
C MET A 1 18.14 3.50 47.77
N ASN A 2 17.38 2.43 47.61
CA ASN A 2 16.97 1.86 46.34
C ASN A 2 15.69 2.60 45.87
N ARG A 3 15.65 3.17 44.65
CA ARG A 3 14.40 3.55 43.97
C ARG A 3 14.49 3.15 42.51
N GLY A 4 13.51 2.36 42.09
CA GLY A 4 13.58 1.47 40.95
C GLY A 4 13.31 2.13 39.59
N ALA A 5 14.00 1.59 38.60
CA ALA A 5 13.37 1.11 37.36
C ALA A 5 12.93 -0.36 37.61
N PRO A 6 12.13 -1.06 36.77
CA PRO A 6 11.90 -0.83 35.32
C PRO A 6 10.46 -1.20 34.81
N GLY A 7 10.22 -1.09 33.50
CA GLY A 7 9.08 -1.69 32.79
C GLY A 7 8.60 -0.83 31.62
N GLN A 8 9.19 -0.90 30.43
CA GLN A 8 9.01 -1.90 29.36
C GLN A 8 7.55 -2.18 28.97
N ALA A 9 7.17 -1.72 27.77
CA ALA A 9 6.35 -2.42 26.76
C ALA A 9 6.21 -1.46 25.55
N GLY A 10 6.49 -1.80 24.30
CA GLY A 10 7.12 -2.96 23.69
C GLY A 10 7.50 -2.49 22.29
N ALA A 11 8.74 -2.70 21.89
CA ALA A 11 9.11 -2.64 20.48
C ALA A 11 8.31 -3.74 19.78
N ALA A 12 7.47 -3.38 18.81
CA ALA A 12 6.86 -4.35 17.92
C ALA A 12 7.98 -4.94 17.03
N PRO A 13 8.23 -6.25 17.06
CA PRO A 13 8.99 -6.92 16.02
C PRO A 13 8.00 -7.34 14.94
N ALA A 14 8.20 -6.86 13.72
CA ALA A 14 7.69 -7.50 12.50
C ALA A 14 8.86 -7.46 11.51
N GLU A 15 9.80 -8.39 11.67
CA GLU A 15 9.86 -9.62 10.87
C GLU A 15 9.93 -9.34 9.36
N LYS A 16 11.17 -9.44 8.87
CA LYS A 16 11.58 -9.86 7.51
C LYS A 16 10.58 -9.51 6.41
N SER A 17 10.69 -8.31 5.86
CA SER A 17 10.40 -8.15 4.44
C SER A 17 11.50 -8.88 3.67
N GLU A 18 11.23 -10.14 3.34
CA GLU A 18 11.96 -10.82 2.28
C GLU A 18 11.99 -9.88 1.07
N SER A 19 13.20 -9.43 0.73
CA SER A 19 13.44 -8.76 -0.54
C SER A 19 13.26 -9.80 -1.63
N SER A 20 12.01 -10.12 -1.97
CA SER A 20 11.71 -10.63 -3.30
C SER A 20 12.20 -9.54 -4.24
N GLY A 21 13.35 -9.78 -4.86
CA GLY A 21 13.87 -8.91 -5.91
C GLY A 21 12.80 -8.74 -7.01
N PRO A 22 12.94 -7.71 -7.86
CA PRO A 22 11.98 -7.48 -8.93
C PRO A 22 11.87 -8.74 -9.80
N ASP A 23 10.65 -9.28 -9.91
CA ASP A 23 10.32 -10.39 -10.80
C ASP A 23 10.24 -9.88 -12.24
N LEU A 24 11.41 -9.73 -12.85
CA LEU A 24 11.59 -9.23 -14.22
C LEU A 24 10.95 -10.14 -15.28
N SER A 25 10.48 -11.34 -14.91
CA SER A 25 9.81 -12.27 -15.83
C SER A 25 8.42 -11.80 -16.26
N LYS A 26 7.81 -10.90 -15.46
CA LYS A 26 6.49 -10.29 -15.71
C LYS A 26 6.53 -9.06 -16.62
N LEU A 27 7.74 -8.59 -16.98
CA LEU A 27 7.88 -7.48 -17.91
C LEU A 27 7.51 -7.89 -19.33
N PRO A 28 6.98 -6.96 -20.13
CA PRO A 28 6.84 -7.18 -21.56
C PRO A 28 8.19 -7.57 -22.15
N LYS A 29 8.18 -8.51 -23.09
CA LYS A 29 9.36 -8.91 -23.85
C LYS A 29 9.41 -8.14 -25.15
N ASP A 30 10.59 -7.73 -25.58
CA ASP A 30 10.81 -7.22 -26.94
C ASP A 30 10.81 -8.34 -27.98
N GLU A 31 10.99 -7.98 -29.25
CA GLU A 31 11.05 -8.90 -30.40
C GLU A 31 12.18 -9.95 -30.30
N GLN A 32 13.17 -9.71 -29.43
CA GLN A 32 14.32 -10.59 -29.16
C GLN A 32 14.13 -11.40 -27.87
N GLY A 33 12.99 -11.24 -27.17
CA GLY A 33 12.66 -11.98 -25.96
C GLY A 33 13.23 -11.39 -24.67
N ASN A 34 13.86 -10.19 -24.71
CA ASN A 34 14.44 -9.58 -23.52
C ASN A 34 13.39 -8.75 -22.75
N PRO A 35 13.47 -8.67 -21.40
CA PRO A 35 12.62 -7.77 -20.62
C PRO A 35 12.87 -6.31 -21.05
N ARG A 36 11.83 -5.64 -21.54
CA ARG A 36 11.86 -4.22 -21.84
C ARG A 36 11.15 -3.41 -20.76
N ASP A 37 11.49 -2.13 -20.69
CA ASP A 37 10.76 -1.19 -19.87
C ASP A 37 9.33 -1.01 -20.39
N LEU A 38 8.42 -0.70 -19.46
CA LEU A 38 7.05 -0.30 -19.73
C LEU A 38 7.05 1.04 -20.45
N THR A 39 6.20 1.14 -21.45
CA THR A 39 5.89 2.40 -22.11
C THR A 39 5.02 3.27 -21.19
N VAL A 40 4.98 4.59 -21.45
CA VAL A 40 4.11 5.53 -20.72
C VAL A 40 2.65 5.06 -20.63
N PRO A 41 2.00 4.60 -21.72
CA PRO A 41 0.64 4.07 -21.64
C PRO A 41 0.53 2.77 -20.80
N GLU A 42 1.47 1.84 -20.90
CA GLU A 42 1.47 0.61 -20.09
C GLU A 42 1.63 0.91 -18.60
N ALA A 43 2.55 1.83 -18.24
CA ALA A 43 2.73 2.26 -16.85
C ALA A 43 1.48 2.96 -16.30
N LYS A 44 0.77 3.72 -17.14
CA LYS A 44 -0.51 4.34 -16.78
C LYS A 44 -1.59 3.26 -16.55
N GLN A 45 -1.73 2.31 -17.47
CA GLN A 45 -2.66 1.18 -17.34
C GLN A 45 -2.40 0.38 -16.06
N LEU A 46 -1.12 0.13 -15.76
CA LEU A 46 -0.68 -0.53 -14.54
C LEU A 46 -1.06 0.28 -13.31
N LYS A 47 -0.81 1.59 -13.31
CA LYS A 47 -1.22 2.49 -12.22
C LYS A 47 -2.73 2.46 -11.99
N GLU A 48 -3.53 2.46 -13.05
CA GLU A 48 -4.98 2.33 -12.96
C GLU A 48 -5.38 0.98 -12.36
N GLY A 49 -4.74 -0.12 -12.78
CA GLY A 49 -4.94 -1.45 -12.19
C GLY A 49 -4.55 -1.53 -10.71
N VAL A 50 -3.49 -0.85 -10.30
CA VAL A 50 -3.10 -0.72 -8.88
C VAL A 50 -4.17 0.04 -8.09
N ILE A 51 -4.69 1.14 -8.63
CA ILE A 51 -5.75 1.91 -7.98
C ILE A 51 -7.02 1.07 -7.84
N ASP A 52 -7.41 0.33 -8.87
CA ASP A 52 -8.56 -0.57 -8.82
C ASP A 52 -8.36 -1.67 -7.79
N CYS A 53 -7.18 -2.28 -7.76
CA CYS A 53 -6.79 -3.26 -6.75
C CYS A 53 -6.92 -2.70 -5.32
N LEU A 54 -6.44 -1.48 -5.08
CA LEU A 54 -6.59 -0.78 -3.80
C LEU A 54 -8.05 -0.54 -3.42
N ARG A 55 -8.94 -0.32 -4.40
CA ARG A 55 -10.39 -0.17 -4.15
C ARG A 55 -11.06 -1.47 -3.72
N THR A 56 -10.46 -2.62 -4.02
CA THR A 56 -10.96 -3.94 -3.56
C THR A 56 -10.58 -4.27 -2.11
N ILE A 57 -9.73 -3.45 -1.50
CA ILE A 57 -9.25 -3.64 -0.13
C ILE A 57 -10.04 -2.70 0.77
N TYR A 58 -10.75 -3.31 1.73
CA TYR A 58 -11.63 -2.63 2.66
C TYR A 58 -11.01 -2.64 4.05
N ASP A 59 -11.22 -1.55 4.78
CA ASP A 59 -10.80 -1.49 6.18
C ASP A 59 -11.76 -2.32 7.05
N PRO A 60 -11.26 -3.15 7.99
CA PRO A 60 -12.11 -3.98 8.83
C PRO A 60 -12.88 -3.20 9.91
N GLU A 61 -12.43 -1.99 10.24
CA GLU A 61 -13.09 -1.10 11.23
C GLU A 61 -14.13 -0.21 10.55
N ILE A 62 -13.83 0.25 9.32
CA ILE A 62 -14.72 1.09 8.52
C ILE A 62 -15.01 0.38 7.19
N PRO A 63 -16.26 0.02 6.85
CA PRO A 63 -16.62 -0.76 5.65
C PRO A 63 -16.54 0.07 4.36
N VAL A 64 -15.46 0.82 4.18
CA VAL A 64 -15.11 1.65 3.04
C VAL A 64 -13.71 1.23 2.59
N ASN A 65 -13.45 1.38 1.30
CA ASN A 65 -12.16 1.02 0.74
C ASN A 65 -11.03 1.97 1.16
N VAL A 66 -9.80 1.45 1.21
CA VAL A 66 -8.62 2.23 1.65
C VAL A 66 -8.34 3.43 0.73
N TYR A 67 -8.75 3.34 -0.54
CA TYR A 67 -8.61 4.41 -1.51
C TYR A 67 -9.59 5.57 -1.28
N GLU A 68 -10.90 5.32 -1.13
CA GLU A 68 -11.87 6.40 -0.92
C GLU A 68 -11.85 6.94 0.52
N LEU A 69 -11.39 6.12 1.48
CA LEU A 69 -11.05 6.59 2.82
C LEU A 69 -9.91 7.62 2.82
N GLY A 70 -9.12 7.70 1.74
CA GLY A 70 -7.98 8.61 1.67
C GLY A 70 -6.78 8.13 2.49
N LEU A 71 -6.65 6.81 2.71
CA LEU A 71 -5.48 6.23 3.38
C LEU A 71 -4.27 6.14 2.43
N ILE A 72 -4.50 6.23 1.11
CA ILE A 72 -3.45 6.20 0.10
C ILE A 72 -3.00 7.63 -0.21
N TYR A 73 -1.74 7.95 0.09
CA TYR A 73 -1.18 9.28 -0.13
C TYR A 73 -0.47 9.40 -1.48
N ASN A 74 0.17 8.33 -1.92
CA ASN A 74 0.88 8.33 -3.20
C ASN A 74 0.93 6.94 -3.80
N VAL A 75 0.77 6.87 -5.12
CA VAL A 75 1.01 5.67 -5.92
C VAL A 75 1.97 6.05 -7.05
N SER A 76 3.16 5.47 -7.00
CA SER A 76 4.22 5.64 -7.98
C SER A 76 4.47 4.31 -8.69
N VAL A 77 4.55 4.35 -10.01
CA VAL A 77 4.82 3.17 -10.85
C VAL A 77 6.06 3.47 -11.69
N GLY A 78 7.10 2.67 -11.52
CA GLY A 78 8.33 2.74 -12.28
C GLY A 78 8.20 2.07 -13.64
N MET A 79 9.08 2.45 -14.56
CA MET A 79 9.11 1.87 -15.92
C MET A 79 9.44 0.37 -15.91
N LYS A 80 10.08 -0.13 -14.86
CA LYS A 80 10.38 -1.56 -14.68
C LYS A 80 9.28 -2.32 -13.95
N GLY A 81 8.06 -1.78 -13.86
CA GLY A 81 6.97 -2.44 -13.12
C GLY A 81 7.15 -2.40 -11.60
N GLU A 82 7.96 -1.47 -11.12
CA GLU A 82 8.20 -1.25 -9.69
C GLU A 82 7.12 -0.34 -9.13
N VAL A 83 6.24 -0.88 -8.29
CA VAL A 83 5.13 -0.14 -7.70
C VAL A 83 5.50 0.25 -6.27
N HIS A 84 5.42 1.55 -5.99
CA HIS A 84 5.63 2.13 -4.68
C HIS A 84 4.35 2.82 -4.23
N VAL A 85 3.79 2.34 -3.12
CA VAL A 85 2.57 2.91 -2.52
C VAL A 85 2.93 3.51 -1.17
N LYS A 86 2.62 4.80 -0.97
CA LYS A 86 2.64 5.42 0.35
C LYS A 86 1.24 5.43 0.91
N MET A 87 1.05 4.82 2.07
CA MET A 87 -0.23 4.81 2.76
C MET A 87 -0.09 5.04 4.25
N THR A 88 -1.21 5.32 4.89
CA THR A 88 -1.32 5.47 6.33
C THR A 88 -2.41 4.55 6.88
N LEU A 89 -2.56 4.50 8.20
CA LEU A 89 -3.60 3.74 8.88
C LEU A 89 -4.46 4.68 9.72
N THR A 90 -5.71 4.27 9.91
CA THR A 90 -6.66 4.94 10.80
C THR A 90 -6.23 4.89 12.27
N SER A 91 -5.40 3.91 12.67
CA SER A 91 -4.88 3.79 14.03
C SER A 91 -3.51 3.10 14.11
N PRO A 92 -2.54 3.67 14.86
CA PRO A 92 -1.19 3.14 14.98
C PRO A 92 -1.02 1.91 15.87
N ALA A 93 -2.04 1.55 16.65
CA ALA A 93 -1.94 0.54 17.69
C ALA A 93 -2.74 -0.75 17.41
N CYS A 94 -3.41 -0.88 16.26
CA CYS A 94 -4.25 -2.05 16.00
C CYS A 94 -3.41 -3.19 15.37
N PRO A 95 -3.33 -4.39 15.98
CA PRO A 95 -2.58 -5.53 15.43
C PRO A 95 -3.13 -5.98 14.06
N VAL A 96 -4.41 -5.73 13.78
CA VAL A 96 -5.06 -6.00 12.49
C VAL A 96 -4.58 -5.04 11.40
N ALA A 97 -4.28 -3.79 11.76
CA ALA A 97 -3.79 -2.80 10.80
C ALA A 97 -2.37 -3.12 10.30
N GLY A 98 -1.62 -3.99 11.00
CA GLY A 98 -0.32 -4.49 10.54
C GLY A 98 -0.39 -5.46 9.36
N THR A 99 -1.55 -6.10 9.11
CA THR A 99 -1.70 -7.03 7.98
C THR A 99 -2.16 -6.36 6.70
N LEU A 100 -2.81 -5.20 6.79
CA LEU A 100 -3.32 -4.43 5.65
C LEU A 100 -2.22 -4.07 4.63
N PRO A 101 -1.04 -3.54 5.04
CA PRO A 101 0.03 -3.21 4.10
C PRO A 101 0.58 -4.45 3.39
N GLY A 102 0.67 -5.57 4.10
CA GLY A 102 1.09 -6.85 3.54
C GLY A 102 0.08 -7.38 2.52
N GLU A 103 -1.22 -7.25 2.80
CA GLU A 103 -2.29 -7.62 1.87
C GLU A 103 -2.26 -6.73 0.61
N VAL A 104 -2.11 -5.42 0.78
CA VAL A 104 -1.96 -4.46 -0.32
C VAL A 104 -0.77 -4.83 -1.19
N GLU A 105 0.40 -5.04 -0.58
CA GLU A 105 1.61 -5.42 -1.31
C GLU A 105 1.41 -6.74 -2.07
N HIS A 106 0.81 -7.73 -1.42
CA HIS A 106 0.54 -9.02 -2.02
C HIS A 106 -0.40 -8.90 -3.22
N LYS A 107 -1.54 -8.20 -3.08
CA LYS A 107 -2.48 -8.04 -4.19
C LYS A 107 -1.87 -7.27 -5.37
N ILE A 108 -1.07 -6.23 -5.09
CA ILE A 108 -0.36 -5.49 -6.14
C ILE A 108 0.65 -6.40 -6.86
N LYS A 109 1.39 -7.25 -6.13
CA LYS A 109 2.32 -8.23 -6.74
C LYS A 109 1.64 -9.25 -7.65
N GLN A 110 0.34 -9.49 -7.48
CA GLN A 110 -0.44 -10.39 -8.36
C GLN A 110 -0.84 -9.73 -9.70
N LEU A 111 -0.71 -8.41 -9.83
CA LEU A 111 -1.02 -7.72 -11.07
C LEU A 111 0.00 -8.03 -12.17
N GLU A 112 -0.48 -8.09 -13.40
CA GLU A 112 0.37 -8.23 -14.58
C GLU A 112 1.29 -7.01 -14.72
N HIS A 113 2.52 -7.21 -15.20
CA HIS A 113 3.55 -6.17 -15.32
C HIS A 113 4.12 -5.61 -14.01
N VAL A 114 3.69 -6.07 -12.83
CA VAL A 114 4.34 -5.73 -11.56
C VAL A 114 5.52 -6.67 -11.32
N THR A 115 6.72 -6.10 -11.28
CA THR A 115 7.94 -6.84 -10.93
C THR A 115 8.20 -6.77 -9.43
N SER A 116 7.92 -5.63 -8.81
CA SER A 116 8.12 -5.40 -7.39
C SER A 116 7.02 -4.50 -6.87
N ALA A 117 6.49 -4.80 -5.68
CA ALA A 117 5.60 -3.91 -4.97
C ALA A 117 6.20 -3.62 -3.61
N LYS A 118 6.20 -2.34 -3.22
CA LYS A 118 6.64 -1.88 -1.91
C LYS A 118 5.61 -0.94 -1.34
N VAL A 119 5.10 -1.28 -0.17
CA VAL A 119 4.19 -0.42 0.59
C VAL A 119 4.97 0.27 1.70
N GLU A 120 5.01 1.59 1.65
CA GLU A 120 5.61 2.44 2.68
C GLU A 120 4.51 3.00 3.57
N LEU A 121 4.57 2.65 4.85
CA LEU A 121 3.63 3.13 5.83
C LEU A 121 4.12 4.40 6.48
N VAL A 122 3.35 5.47 6.32
CA VAL A 122 3.66 6.79 6.87
C VAL A 122 2.64 7.18 7.93
N TRP A 123 3.13 7.76 9.02
CA TRP A 123 2.30 8.24 10.15
C TRP A 123 2.11 9.76 10.14
N SER A 124 2.86 10.46 9.28
CA SER A 124 2.84 11.90 9.13
C SER A 124 2.63 12.26 7.66
N PRO A 125 1.62 13.08 7.32
CA PRO A 125 0.60 13.66 8.21
C PRO A 125 -0.30 12.59 8.85
N GLN A 126 -0.90 12.92 10.01
CA GLN A 126 -1.92 12.06 10.62
C GLN A 126 -3.17 12.08 9.74
N TRP A 127 -3.75 10.93 9.44
CA TRP A 127 -5.00 10.85 8.71
C TRP A 127 -6.13 11.50 9.50
N THR A 128 -6.95 12.29 8.82
CA THR A 128 -8.18 12.85 9.38
C THR A 128 -9.34 12.55 8.45
N LYS A 129 -10.56 12.48 9.02
CA LYS A 129 -11.80 12.24 8.27
C LYS A 129 -12.03 13.25 7.13
N ASP A 130 -11.39 14.41 7.19
CA ASP A 130 -11.48 15.41 6.13
C ASP A 130 -10.78 14.99 4.83
N MET A 131 -9.83 14.04 4.92
CA MET A 131 -9.11 13.47 3.78
C MET A 131 -9.94 12.45 2.98
N MET A 132 -11.15 12.09 3.45
CA MET A 132 -12.04 11.20 2.72
C MET A 132 -12.57 11.85 1.44
N SER A 133 -12.78 11.05 0.40
CA SER A 133 -13.48 11.44 -0.82
C SER A 133 -14.89 11.96 -0.50
N GLU A 134 -15.43 12.88 -1.29
CA GLU A 134 -16.81 13.38 -1.10
C GLU A 134 -17.84 12.24 -1.13
N ALA A 135 -17.58 11.21 -1.94
CA ALA A 135 -18.39 9.98 -1.98
C ALA A 135 -18.36 9.22 -0.64
N ALA A 136 -17.19 9.09 -0.01
CA ALA A 136 -17.04 8.41 1.27
C ALA A 136 -17.66 9.21 2.44
N LYS A 137 -17.58 10.55 2.39
CA LYS A 137 -18.25 11.42 3.37
C LYS A 137 -19.78 11.26 3.32
N LEU A 138 -20.33 11.12 2.11
CA LEU A 138 -21.77 10.90 1.87
C LEU A 138 -22.24 9.54 2.39
N GLU A 139 -21.50 8.46 2.11
CA GLU A 139 -21.80 7.08 2.56
C GLU A 139 -21.80 6.95 4.09
N LEU A 140 -20.89 7.65 4.77
CA LEU A 140 -20.78 7.61 6.23
C LEU A 140 -21.70 8.61 6.96
N ASN A 141 -22.56 9.33 6.23
CA ASN A 141 -23.52 10.31 6.76
C ASN A 141 -22.85 11.33 7.72
N VAL A 142 -21.64 11.80 7.38
CA VAL A 142 -20.87 12.74 8.20
C VAL A 142 -21.20 14.17 7.74
N PHE A 143 -22.31 14.71 8.24
CA PHE A 143 -22.72 16.11 8.07
C PHE A 143 -22.71 16.83 9.43
#